data_AF-A0A847BFS7-F1
#
_entry.id   AF-A0A847BFS7-F1
#
_cell.length_a   1.000
_cell.length_b   1.000
_cell.length_c   1.000
_cell.angle_alpha   90.00
_cell.angle_beta   90.00
_cell.angle_gamma   90.00
#
_symmetry.space_group_name_H-M   'P 1'
#
loop_
_entity.id
_entity.type
_entity.pdbx_description
1 polymer ?
#
loop_
_entity_poly.entity_id
_entity_poly.type
_entity_poly.pdbx_seq_one_letter_code
_entity_poly.pdbx_strand_id
1 'polypeptide(L)'
;MKPLIINTSMTRPELVSDAVKEFLYANRRRASAVRLMDTDWPQAALLRMMLVDYVSIAVNDGRNPLVLNAIDRGALAYEGRLGEKPDWTRLSCFVETALKSLSMELAGLHVVSQRGSRWHPYTGQTLEGWLLKEKEGEVRRSKPIQDEGRRIRHALLSHLGELLPDITREHCYGV
;
A
#
# COMPACT_ATOMS: atom_id res chain seq x y z
N MET A 1 5.44 -15.71 18.53
CA MET A 1 4.37 -14.81 18.04
C MET A 1 3.21 -15.68 17.59
N LYS A 2 1.97 -15.35 17.96
CA LYS A 2 0.79 -16.03 17.38
C LYS A 2 0.67 -15.61 15.91
N PRO A 3 0.29 -16.52 15.00
CA PRO A 3 0.08 -16.15 13.61
C PRO A 3 -1.11 -15.19 13.48
N LEU A 4 -0.97 -14.21 12.59
CA LEU A 4 -2.03 -13.27 12.26
C LEU A 4 -2.97 -13.93 11.24
N ILE A 5 -4.24 -14.09 11.62
CA ILE A 5 -5.28 -14.68 10.78
C ILE A 5 -6.05 -13.54 10.11
N ILE A 6 -6.17 -13.60 8.79
CA ILE A 6 -6.92 -12.65 7.96
C ILE A 6 -8.13 -13.38 7.37
N ASN A 7 -9.31 -12.78 7.45
CA ASN A 7 -10.53 -13.30 6.82
C ASN A 7 -11.24 -12.22 6.00
N THR A 8 -12.18 -12.63 5.16
CA THR A 8 -12.96 -11.72 4.27
C THR A 8 -13.84 -10.72 5.01
N SER A 9 -14.16 -10.93 6.29
CA SER A 9 -14.92 -9.94 7.06
C SER A 9 -14.10 -8.69 7.36
N MET A 10 -12.77 -8.80 7.40
CA MET A 10 -11.84 -7.68 7.66
C MET A 10 -11.46 -6.88 6.39
N THR A 11 -11.99 -7.24 5.21
CA THR A 11 -11.73 -6.54 3.94
C THR A 11 -12.94 -5.72 3.46
N ARG A 12 -14.01 -5.57 4.25
CA ARG A 12 -15.20 -4.80 3.81
C ARG A 12 -14.84 -3.32 3.57
N PRO A 13 -15.34 -2.69 2.49
CA PRO A 13 -15.05 -1.29 2.15
C PRO A 13 -15.34 -0.29 3.29
N GLU A 14 -16.39 -0.53 4.08
CA GLU A 14 -16.75 0.30 5.23
C GLU A 14 -15.70 0.22 6.35
N LEU A 15 -15.21 -0.98 6.66
CA LEU A 15 -14.14 -1.19 7.64
C LEU A 15 -12.79 -0.64 7.16
N VAL A 16 -12.55 -0.68 5.85
CA VAL A 16 -11.38 -0.06 5.23
C VAL A 16 -11.44 1.46 5.37
N SER A 17 -12.59 2.06 5.06
CA SER A 17 -12.81 3.51 5.21
C SER A 17 -12.64 3.96 6.66
N ASP A 18 -13.20 3.21 7.62
CA ASP A 18 -13.14 3.56 9.03
C ASP A 18 -11.74 3.31 9.63
N ALA A 19 -11.03 2.26 9.24
CA ALA A 19 -9.64 2.05 9.66
C ALA A 19 -8.69 3.12 9.08
N VAL A 20 -8.91 3.55 7.84
CA VAL A 20 -8.17 4.68 7.25
C VAL A 20 -8.47 5.97 8.02
N LYS A 21 -9.74 6.23 8.36
CA LYS A 21 -10.12 7.38 9.19
C LYS A 21 -9.52 7.31 10.59
N GLU A 22 -9.58 6.16 11.27
CA GLU A 22 -9.00 5.95 12.59
C GLU A 22 -7.49 6.12 12.57
N PHE A 23 -6.81 5.60 11.55
CA PHE A 23 -5.38 5.81 11.36
C PHE A 23 -5.03 7.29 11.14
N LEU A 24 -5.77 7.98 10.27
CA LEU A 24 -5.59 9.42 10.05
C LEU A 24 -5.90 10.24 11.32
N TYR A 25 -6.89 9.81 12.11
CA TYR A 25 -7.27 10.43 13.37
C TYR A 25 -6.22 10.22 14.46
N ALA A 26 -5.65 9.02 14.55
CA ALA A 26 -4.56 8.69 15.47
C ALA A 26 -3.25 9.43 15.09
N ASN A 27 -3.10 9.81 13.82
CA ASN A 27 -1.92 10.49 13.29
C ASN A 27 -2.23 11.95 12.88
N ARG A 28 -2.87 12.74 13.75
CA ARG A 28 -3.35 14.12 13.46
C ARG A 28 -2.33 15.05 12.82
N ARG A 29 -1.05 14.98 13.20
CA ARG A 29 0.04 15.78 12.60
C ARG A 29 0.30 15.43 11.13
N ARG A 30 -0.07 14.22 10.71
CA ARG A 30 0.17 13.66 9.38
C ARG A 30 -1.09 13.68 8.51
N ALA A 31 -2.25 13.85 9.15
CA ALA A 31 -3.51 14.15 8.47
C ALA A 31 -3.45 15.46 7.67
N SER A 32 -2.60 16.43 8.03
CA SER A 32 -2.39 17.66 7.25
C SER A 32 -1.76 17.37 5.89
N ALA A 33 -0.69 16.57 5.84
CA ALA A 33 -0.04 16.19 4.58
C ALA A 33 -0.98 15.41 3.67
N VAL A 34 -1.77 14.48 4.24
CA VAL A 34 -2.78 13.72 3.49
C VAL A 34 -3.88 14.63 2.96
N ARG A 35 -4.42 15.54 3.78
CA ARG A 35 -5.45 16.51 3.36
C ARG A 35 -4.93 17.47 2.29
N LEU A 36 -3.69 17.93 2.45
CA LEU A 36 -3.05 18.79 1.48
C LEU A 36 -2.90 18.06 0.14
N MET A 37 -2.42 16.81 0.18
CA MET A 37 -2.31 15.97 -1.01
C MET A 37 -3.67 15.74 -1.68
N ASP A 38 -4.75 15.55 -0.93
CA ASP A 38 -6.12 15.44 -1.48
C ASP A 38 -6.63 16.73 -2.12
N THR A 39 -6.17 17.87 -1.62
CA THR A 39 -6.51 19.19 -2.16
C THR A 39 -5.75 19.45 -3.45
N ASP A 40 -4.45 19.17 -3.45
CA ASP A 40 -3.56 19.38 -4.59
C ASP A 40 -3.81 18.35 -5.71
N TRP A 41 -4.19 17.12 -5.34
CA TRP A 41 -4.40 15.98 -6.23
C TRP A 41 -5.60 15.14 -5.76
N PRO A 42 -6.83 15.43 -6.22
CA PRO A 42 -8.02 14.68 -5.80
C PRO A 42 -7.93 13.16 -6.03
N GLN A 43 -7.21 12.72 -7.07
CA GLN A 43 -6.96 11.31 -7.37
C GLN A 43 -6.06 10.63 -6.32
N ALA A 44 -5.35 11.38 -5.48
CA ALA A 44 -4.48 10.83 -4.45
C ALA A 44 -5.26 10.07 -3.37
N ALA A 45 -6.52 10.42 -3.13
CA ALA A 45 -7.40 9.63 -2.27
C ALA A 45 -7.65 8.23 -2.85
N LEU A 46 -7.91 8.15 -4.16
CA LEU A 46 -8.10 6.88 -4.87
C LEU A 46 -6.80 6.05 -4.89
N LEU A 47 -5.64 6.67 -5.10
CA LEU A 47 -4.34 5.98 -5.05
C LEU A 47 -4.13 5.29 -3.69
N ARG A 48 -4.44 5.97 -2.58
CA ARG A 48 -4.31 5.40 -1.24
C ARG A 48 -5.29 4.25 -1.03
N MET A 49 -6.54 4.40 -1.47
CA MET A 49 -7.53 3.32 -1.39
C MET A 49 -7.09 2.09 -2.18
N MET A 50 -6.60 2.25 -3.40
CA MET A 50 -6.08 1.14 -4.20
C MET A 50 -4.92 0.41 -3.53
N LEU A 51 -3.99 1.14 -2.88
CA LEU A 51 -2.93 0.51 -2.10
C LEU A 51 -3.51 -0.32 -0.93
N VAL A 52 -4.50 0.23 -0.23
CA VAL A 52 -5.16 -0.46 0.89
C VAL A 52 -5.92 -1.69 0.40
N ASP A 53 -6.62 -1.62 -0.72
CA ASP A 53 -7.34 -2.76 -1.29
C ASP A 53 -6.37 -3.84 -1.78
N TYR A 54 -5.22 -3.43 -2.34
CA TYR A 54 -4.20 -4.36 -2.83
C TYR A 54 -3.65 -5.27 -1.72
N VAL A 55 -3.33 -4.69 -0.56
CA VAL A 55 -2.64 -5.40 0.54
C VAL A 55 -3.56 -5.76 1.71
N SER A 56 -4.66 -5.04 1.89
CA SER A 56 -5.50 -5.00 3.09
C SER A 56 -4.82 -4.40 4.33
N ILE A 57 -5.61 -3.68 5.13
CA ILE A 57 -5.24 -3.25 6.48
C ILE A 57 -5.02 -4.43 7.45
N ALA A 58 -5.55 -5.61 7.12
CA ALA A 58 -5.42 -6.79 7.96
C ALA A 58 -3.98 -7.33 7.98
N VAL A 59 -3.14 -6.98 7.00
CA VAL A 59 -1.71 -7.30 7.03
C VAL A 59 -0.98 -6.27 7.89
N ASN A 60 -0.58 -6.67 9.10
CA ASN A 60 0.11 -5.80 10.06
C ASN A 60 1.38 -6.45 10.65
N ASP A 61 2.24 -5.63 11.24
CA ASP A 61 3.46 -6.04 11.95
C ASP A 61 3.23 -6.32 13.46
N GLY A 62 1.96 -6.46 13.87
CA GLY A 62 1.54 -6.55 15.27
C GLY A 62 1.29 -5.20 15.94
N ARG A 63 1.56 -4.07 15.27
CA ARG A 63 1.25 -2.73 15.77
C ARG A 63 0.41 -1.94 14.78
N ASN A 64 0.87 -1.84 13.53
CA ASN A 64 0.23 -1.03 12.50
C ASN A 64 0.08 -1.82 11.20
N PRO A 65 -1.01 -1.59 10.45
CA PRO A 65 -1.14 -2.09 9.09
C PRO A 65 0.04 -1.63 8.21
N LEU A 66 0.65 -2.57 7.48
CA LEU A 66 1.85 -2.29 6.68
C LEU A 66 1.58 -1.24 5.60
N VAL A 67 0.40 -1.30 4.99
CA VAL A 67 -0.01 -0.35 3.95
C VAL A 67 -0.17 1.07 4.49
N LEU A 68 -0.63 1.22 5.74
CA LEU A 68 -0.79 2.54 6.36
C LEU A 68 0.57 3.12 6.75
N ASN A 69 1.51 2.30 7.23
CA ASN A 69 2.91 2.72 7.43
C ASN A 69 3.56 3.20 6.11
N ALA A 70 3.25 2.56 4.98
CA ALA A 70 3.76 2.96 3.68
C ALA A 70 3.16 4.29 3.20
N ILE A 71 1.84 4.44 3.30
CA ILE A 71 1.13 5.70 3.00
C ILE A 71 1.69 6.84 3.86
N ASP A 72 1.94 6.58 5.14
CA ASP A 72 2.50 7.57 6.07
C ASP A 72 3.86 8.10 5.63
N ARG A 73 4.77 7.20 5.27
CA ARG A 73 6.09 7.58 4.75
C ARG A 73 5.99 8.33 3.43
N GLY A 74 5.06 7.92 2.56
CA GLY A 74 4.73 8.65 1.33
C GLY A 74 4.28 10.08 1.62
N ALA A 75 3.37 10.27 2.58
CA ALA A 75 2.84 11.58 2.93
C ALA A 75 3.93 12.52 3.50
N LEU A 76 4.86 11.98 4.29
CA LEU A 76 6.02 12.74 4.76
C LEU A 76 6.95 13.14 3.61
N ALA A 77 7.17 12.24 2.64
CA ALA A 77 7.96 12.58 1.45
C ALA A 77 7.26 13.61 0.56
N TYR A 78 5.93 13.59 0.50
CA TYR A 78 5.12 14.58 -0.20
C TYR A 78 5.24 15.98 0.42
N GLU A 79 5.12 16.06 1.75
CA GLU A 79 5.24 17.30 2.51
C GLU A 79 6.65 17.89 2.45
N GLY A 80 7.68 17.04 2.51
CA GLY A 80 9.08 17.46 2.42
C GLY A 80 9.48 18.11 1.09
N ARG A 81 8.59 18.10 0.10
CA ARG A 81 8.79 18.67 -1.25
C ARG A 81 7.93 19.91 -1.49
N LEU A 82 7.39 20.51 -0.43
CA LEU A 82 6.64 21.76 -0.51
C LEU A 82 7.46 22.87 -1.17
N GLY A 83 6.88 23.53 -2.17
CA GLY A 83 7.52 24.61 -2.92
C GLY A 83 8.46 24.18 -4.04
N GLU A 84 8.69 22.86 -4.22
CA GLU A 84 9.45 22.36 -5.36
C GLU A 84 8.61 22.39 -6.65
N LYS A 85 9.30 22.67 -7.77
CA LYS A 85 8.74 22.58 -9.14
C LYS A 85 9.49 21.50 -9.92
N PRO A 86 8.83 20.80 -10.86
CA PRO A 86 7.41 20.95 -11.27
C PRO A 86 6.41 20.33 -10.29
N ASP A 87 5.13 20.71 -10.39
CA ASP A 87 4.08 20.37 -9.42
C ASP A 87 3.89 18.85 -9.19
N TRP A 88 4.19 18.03 -10.21
CA TRP A 88 4.10 16.58 -10.12
C TRP A 88 5.20 15.92 -9.26
N THR A 89 6.30 16.63 -8.96
CA THR A 89 7.42 16.11 -8.17
C THR A 89 6.97 15.62 -6.79
N ARG A 90 6.03 16.33 -6.16
CA ARG A 90 5.49 15.97 -4.86
C ARG A 90 4.74 14.64 -4.92
N LEU A 91 3.85 14.48 -5.91
CA LEU A 91 3.09 13.25 -6.11
C LEU A 91 4.02 12.07 -6.47
N SER A 92 5.01 12.28 -7.33
CA SER A 92 6.02 11.25 -7.63
C SER A 92 6.76 10.81 -6.37
N CYS A 93 7.19 11.74 -5.51
CA CYS A 93 7.85 11.42 -4.24
C CYS A 93 6.95 10.61 -3.29
N PHE A 94 5.65 10.95 -3.22
CA PHE A 94 4.67 10.17 -2.48
C PHE A 94 4.64 8.72 -2.99
N VAL A 95 4.38 8.55 -4.29
CA VAL A 95 4.20 7.23 -4.92
C VAL A 95 5.46 6.39 -4.76
N GLU A 96 6.63 6.93 -5.11
CA GLU A 96 7.89 6.20 -4.98
C GLU A 96 8.18 5.77 -3.56
N THR A 97 7.99 6.66 -2.59
CA THR A 97 8.28 6.38 -1.19
C THR A 97 7.31 5.35 -0.61
N ALA A 98 6.01 5.51 -0.89
CA ALA A 98 5.00 4.56 -0.44
C ALA A 98 5.23 3.18 -1.05
N LEU A 99 5.44 3.10 -2.37
CA LEU A 99 5.68 1.82 -3.06
C LEU A 99 6.98 1.15 -2.62
N LYS A 100 8.07 1.92 -2.47
CA LYS A 100 9.34 1.40 -1.97
C LYS A 100 9.19 0.85 -0.56
N SER A 101 8.58 1.61 0.35
CA SER A 101 8.34 1.16 1.72
C SER A 101 7.47 -0.09 1.76
N LEU A 102 6.36 -0.11 1.04
CA LEU A 102 5.43 -1.25 1.03
C LEU A 102 6.09 -2.49 0.44
N SER A 103 6.84 -2.34 -0.64
CA SER A 103 7.56 -3.45 -1.26
C SER A 103 8.62 -4.08 -0.36
N MET A 104 9.28 -3.28 0.48
CA MET A 104 10.25 -3.78 1.47
C MET A 104 9.56 -4.51 2.62
N GLU A 105 8.41 -4.02 3.08
CA GLU A 105 7.64 -4.65 4.16
C GLU A 105 6.99 -5.98 3.72
N LEU A 106 6.57 -6.04 2.45
CA LEU A 106 5.99 -7.25 1.85
C LEU A 106 7.03 -8.27 1.40
N ALA A 107 8.30 -7.87 1.20
CA ALA A 107 9.33 -8.81 0.82
C ALA A 107 9.55 -9.84 1.93
N GLY A 108 9.52 -11.14 1.57
CA GLY A 108 9.52 -12.24 2.53
C GLY A 108 8.22 -12.42 3.32
N LEU A 109 7.16 -11.64 3.07
CA LEU A 109 5.84 -11.85 3.67
C LEU A 109 5.01 -12.77 2.78
N HIS A 110 4.43 -13.80 3.39
CA HIS A 110 3.56 -14.76 2.72
C HIS A 110 2.21 -14.79 3.42
N VAL A 111 1.13 -14.76 2.67
CA VAL A 111 -0.21 -15.12 3.19
C VAL A 111 -0.54 -16.51 2.66
N VAL A 112 -0.76 -17.45 3.56
CA VAL A 112 -0.95 -18.87 3.23
C VAL A 112 -2.32 -19.33 3.67
N SER A 113 -3.10 -19.98 2.80
CA SER A 113 -4.39 -20.54 3.17
C SER A 113 -4.23 -21.87 3.90
N GLN A 114 -5.31 -22.36 4.52
CA GLN A 114 -5.32 -23.68 5.14
C GLN A 114 -5.02 -24.82 4.14
N ARG A 115 -5.27 -24.60 2.84
CA ARG A 115 -5.02 -25.55 1.76
C ARG A 115 -3.58 -25.48 1.22
N GLY A 116 -2.75 -24.60 1.76
CA GLY A 116 -1.37 -24.39 1.32
C GLY A 116 -1.21 -23.46 0.11
N SER A 117 -2.31 -22.92 -0.44
CA SER A 117 -2.29 -21.86 -1.45
C SER A 117 -1.63 -20.61 -0.88
N ARG A 118 -0.91 -19.85 -1.70
CA ARG A 118 -0.20 -18.63 -1.27
C ARG A 118 -0.64 -17.43 -2.08
N TRP A 119 -0.87 -16.32 -1.40
CA TRP A 119 -0.99 -15.04 -2.06
C TRP A 119 0.40 -14.53 -2.44
N HIS A 120 0.52 -14.05 -3.67
CA HIS A 120 1.76 -13.52 -4.21
C HIS A 120 1.56 -12.06 -4.63
N PRO A 121 2.12 -11.08 -3.90
CA PRO A 121 1.91 -9.66 -4.16
C PRO A 121 2.52 -9.14 -5.47
N TYR A 122 3.26 -9.97 -6.21
CA TYR A 122 3.82 -9.62 -7.52
C TYR A 122 3.01 -10.15 -8.71
N THR A 123 1.92 -10.91 -8.49
CA THR A 123 1.08 -11.45 -9.58
C THR A 123 0.01 -10.46 -10.05
N GLY A 124 -0.12 -9.29 -9.42
CA GLY A 124 -1.17 -8.32 -9.72
C GLY A 124 -2.50 -8.61 -9.03
N GLN A 125 -2.68 -9.79 -8.42
CA GLN A 125 -3.89 -10.12 -7.68
C GLN A 125 -3.89 -9.41 -6.32
N THR A 126 -4.96 -8.69 -5.99
CA THR A 126 -5.15 -8.10 -4.66
C THR A 126 -5.33 -9.19 -3.59
N LEU A 127 -4.97 -8.91 -2.34
CA LEU A 127 -5.17 -9.86 -1.25
C LEU A 127 -6.67 -10.17 -1.06
N GLU A 128 -7.53 -9.17 -1.18
CA GLU A 128 -8.98 -9.38 -1.13
C GLU A 128 -9.45 -10.34 -2.22
N GLY A 129 -9.03 -10.12 -3.48
CA GLY A 129 -9.38 -10.98 -4.60
C GLY A 129 -8.86 -12.42 -4.44
N TRP A 130 -7.80 -12.62 -3.67
CA TRP A 130 -7.33 -13.94 -3.27
C TRP A 130 -8.15 -14.54 -2.11
N LEU A 131 -8.45 -13.76 -1.08
CA LEU A 131 -9.25 -14.18 0.07
C LEU A 131 -10.69 -14.54 -0.30
N LEU A 132 -11.27 -13.93 -1.34
CA LEU A 132 -12.59 -14.34 -1.84
C LEU A 132 -12.62 -15.82 -2.26
N LYS A 133 -11.48 -16.38 -2.68
CA LYS A 133 -11.34 -17.80 -3.08
C LYS A 133 -10.97 -18.68 -1.89
N GLU A 134 -10.03 -18.22 -1.07
CA GLU A 134 -9.43 -19.03 0.01
C GLU A 134 -10.15 -18.89 1.36
N LYS A 135 -11.02 -17.88 1.51
CA LYS A 135 -11.78 -17.46 2.71
C LYS A 135 -10.94 -16.93 3.87
N GLU A 136 -9.79 -17.55 4.11
CA GLU A 136 -8.88 -17.22 5.20
C GLU A 136 -7.42 -17.33 4.77
N GLY A 137 -6.56 -16.57 5.43
CA GLY A 137 -5.13 -16.61 5.26
C GLY A 137 -4.37 -16.40 6.57
N GLU A 138 -3.22 -17.05 6.67
CA GLU A 138 -2.28 -16.89 7.76
C GLU A 138 -1.04 -16.12 7.28
N VAL A 139 -0.67 -15.05 7.97
CA VAL A 139 0.55 -14.29 7.64
C VAL A 139 1.78 -14.98 8.22
N ARG A 140 2.77 -15.22 7.36
CA ARG A 140 4.08 -15.76 7.71
C ARG A 140 5.19 -14.87 7.15
N ARG A 141 6.35 -14.89 7.80
CA ARG A 141 7.56 -14.19 7.33
C ARG A 141 8.70 -15.17 7.06
N SER A 142 9.45 -14.91 6.01
CA SER A 142 10.69 -15.59 5.64
C SER A 142 11.76 -14.56 5.29
N LYS A 143 12.97 -15.03 5.02
CA LYS A 143 13.97 -14.18 4.35
C LYS A 143 13.44 -13.79 2.97
N PRO A 144 13.54 -12.52 2.57
CA PRO A 144 13.24 -12.09 1.21
C PRO A 144 14.08 -12.85 0.19
N ILE A 145 13.49 -13.17 -0.96
CA ILE A 145 14.26 -13.69 -2.09
C ILE A 145 14.83 -12.54 -2.94
N GLN A 146 15.85 -12.85 -3.75
CA GLN A 146 16.49 -11.86 -4.61
C GLN A 146 15.44 -11.20 -5.54
N ASP A 147 15.52 -9.87 -5.66
CA ASP A 147 14.63 -9.03 -6.47
C ASP A 147 13.14 -9.05 -6.11
N GLU A 148 12.74 -9.68 -5.00
CA GLU A 148 11.33 -9.77 -4.60
C GLU A 148 10.68 -8.39 -4.42
N GLY A 149 11.33 -7.51 -3.66
CA GLY A 149 10.85 -6.14 -3.48
C GLY A 149 10.72 -5.37 -4.80
N ARG A 150 11.62 -5.61 -5.78
CA ARG A 150 11.53 -4.99 -7.10
C ARG A 150 10.28 -5.47 -7.85
N ARG A 151 10.02 -6.78 -7.84
CA ARG A 151 8.84 -7.37 -8.50
C ARG A 151 7.53 -6.88 -7.86
N ILE A 152 7.48 -6.82 -6.53
CA ILE A 152 6.33 -6.30 -5.79
C ILE A 152 6.11 -4.83 -6.13
N ARG A 153 7.17 -4.00 -6.11
CA ARG A 153 7.08 -2.59 -6.47
C ARG A 153 6.53 -2.41 -7.88
N HIS A 154 6.99 -3.22 -8.84
CA HIS A 154 6.49 -3.18 -10.21
C HIS A 154 5.01 -3.53 -10.29
N ALA A 155 4.57 -4.62 -9.65
CA ALA A 155 3.16 -5.03 -9.64
C ALA A 155 2.24 -3.97 -8.99
N LEU A 156 2.69 -3.36 -7.89
CA LEU A 156 1.97 -2.24 -7.26
C LEU A 156 1.89 -1.02 -8.19
N LEU A 157 2.99 -0.67 -8.85
CA LEU A 157 3.00 0.46 -9.80
C LEU A 157 2.08 0.21 -10.99
N SER A 158 2.07 -1.02 -11.54
CA SER A 158 1.14 -1.42 -12.58
C SER A 158 -0.31 -1.35 -12.12
N HIS A 159 -0.58 -1.75 -10.87
CA HIS A 159 -1.92 -1.64 -10.29
C HIS A 159 -2.40 -0.19 -10.18
N LEU A 160 -1.50 0.75 -9.87
CA LEU A 160 -1.84 2.19 -9.80
C LEU A 160 -1.88 2.88 -11.18
N GLY A 161 -1.46 2.21 -12.25
CA GLY A 161 -1.08 2.85 -13.52
C GLY A 161 -2.13 3.80 -14.10
N GLU A 162 -3.41 3.43 -14.10
CA GLU A 162 -4.48 4.24 -14.69
C GLU A 162 -4.77 5.54 -13.91
N LEU A 163 -4.37 5.61 -12.64
CA LEU A 163 -4.57 6.79 -11.79
C LEU A 163 -3.37 7.74 -11.79
N LEU A 164 -2.21 7.29 -12.27
CA LEU A 164 -1.00 8.10 -12.30
C LEU A 164 -0.94 8.92 -13.60
N PRO A 165 -0.67 10.24 -13.51
CA PRO A 165 -0.34 11.03 -14.69
C PRO A 165 0.80 10.38 -15.49
N ASP A 166 0.79 10.48 -16.82
CA ASP A 166 1.82 9.85 -17.69
C ASP A 166 3.24 10.21 -17.23
N ILE A 167 3.47 11.48 -16.85
CA ILE A 167 4.76 11.98 -16.36
C ILE A 167 5.19 11.32 -15.04
N THR A 168 4.23 11.04 -14.15
CA THR A 168 4.51 10.33 -12.89
C THR A 168 4.80 8.85 -13.16
N ARG A 169 4.14 8.25 -14.15
CA ARG A 169 4.45 6.90 -14.61
C ARG A 169 5.86 6.83 -15.17
N GLU A 170 6.22 7.68 -16.13
CA GLU A 170 7.55 7.72 -16.75
C GLU A 170 8.66 7.84 -15.70
N HIS A 171 8.50 8.76 -14.73
CA HIS A 171 9.44 8.93 -13.63
C HIS A 171 9.56 7.67 -12.76
N CYS A 172 8.43 7.03 -12.42
CA CYS A 172 8.41 5.85 -11.56
C CYS A 172 8.87 4.56 -12.27
N TYR A 173 8.66 4.45 -13.59
CA TYR A 173 9.07 3.31 -14.42
C TYR A 173 10.54 3.38 -14.84
N GLY A 174 11.16 4.56 -14.78
CA GLY A 174 12.57 4.76 -15.18
C GLY A 174 12.77 4.60 -16.68
N VAL A 175 11.88 5.19 -17.49
CA VAL A 175 12.05 5.33 -18.95
C VAL A 175 12.81 6.61 -19.26
#